data_AF-A0A1E3B6Y9-F1
#
_entry.id   AF-A0A1E3B6Y9-F1
#
_cell.length_a   1.000
_cell.length_b   1.000
_cell.length_c   1.000
_cell.angle_alpha   90.00
_cell.angle_beta   90.00
_cell.angle_gamma   90.00
#
_symmetry.space_group_name_H-M   'P 1'
#
loop_
_entity.id
_entity.type
_entity.pdbx_description
1 polymer ?
#
loop_
_entity_poly.entity_id
_entity_poly.type
_entity_poly.pdbx_seq_one_letter_code
_entity_poly.pdbx_strand_id
1 'polypeptide(L)'
;MSNSICSNLLTLQSMSAMELGIGPKVSGGLTQQGIHLDNGQWNRSFAKLPNPNAGPAQYSTASEVATHKLLRDVFNIPAPRILAWSSNAANNHVEAEYIIAKKAPGIRLGSLWHQWPREAKLKLIRQVVDLENTLTSITFPKHGCIYFKEDLRPLTGDAEDLNIDSAPEIAGRFSIGPLTSADLWTGTRKGMELDRGPWRDSGEYTKALGHNEMAWIKLHASPRMNYYRSSQEHELSDDSLALLTQYMDVASYLVP
;
A
#
# COMPACT_ATOMS: atom_id res chain seq x y z
N MET A 1 22.64 6.14 -3.63
CA MET A 1 21.58 5.40 -4.35
C MET A 1 20.45 5.23 -3.36
N SER A 2 19.41 6.04 -3.48
CA SER A 2 18.27 6.02 -2.57
C SER A 2 17.51 4.71 -2.80
N ASN A 3 17.34 3.90 -1.76
CA ASN A 3 16.55 2.68 -1.84
C ASN A 3 15.08 3.08 -1.99
N SER A 4 14.57 3.13 -3.23
CA SER A 4 13.15 3.31 -3.49
C SER A 4 12.40 2.13 -2.92
N ILE A 5 11.75 2.31 -1.77
CA ILE A 5 10.90 1.28 -1.16
C ILE A 5 9.51 1.39 -1.78
N CYS A 6 8.98 0.28 -2.30
CA CYS A 6 7.60 0.19 -2.74
C CYS A 6 6.66 0.40 -1.55
N SER A 7 5.65 1.27 -1.68
CA SER A 7 4.76 1.67 -0.58
C SER A 7 4.07 0.47 0.10
N ASN A 8 3.74 -0.57 -0.67
CA ASN A 8 3.14 -1.78 -0.09
C ASN A 8 4.09 -2.58 0.81
N LEU A 9 5.41 -2.53 0.59
CA LEU A 9 6.37 -3.23 1.46
C LEU A 9 6.49 -2.52 2.82
N LEU A 10 6.41 -1.19 2.84
CA LEU A 10 6.31 -0.39 4.07
C LEU A 10 5.01 -0.71 4.84
N THR A 11 3.90 -0.91 4.12
CA THR A 11 2.63 -1.32 4.74
C THR A 11 2.66 -2.78 5.22
N LEU A 12 3.40 -3.67 4.56
CA LEU A 12 3.56 -5.06 5.02
C LEU A 12 4.47 -5.19 6.25
N GLN A 13 5.47 -4.31 6.40
CA GLN A 13 6.26 -4.19 7.64
C GLN A 13 5.36 -3.84 8.83
N SER A 14 4.33 -3.00 8.66
CA SER A 14 3.36 -2.70 9.72
C SER A 14 2.28 -3.80 9.90
N MET A 15 1.91 -4.52 8.84
CA MET A 15 0.95 -5.64 8.92
C MET A 15 1.52 -6.92 9.55
N SER A 16 2.85 -7.09 9.57
CA SER A 16 3.49 -8.19 10.32
C SER A 16 3.16 -8.17 11.82
N ALA A 17 2.56 -7.09 12.34
CA ALA A 17 2.19 -6.95 13.74
C ALA A 17 0.73 -7.30 14.09
N MET A 18 -0.19 -7.52 13.14
CA MET A 18 -1.62 -7.44 13.48
C MET A 18 -2.52 -8.57 12.93
N GLU A 19 -2.99 -9.41 13.88
CA GLU A 19 -4.29 -10.09 13.91
C GLU A 19 -4.60 -11.29 12.97
N LEU A 20 -4.68 -12.50 13.56
CA LEU A 20 -5.42 -13.66 13.01
C LEU A 20 -6.26 -14.35 14.08
N GLY A 21 -7.57 -14.10 14.09
CA GLY A 21 -8.47 -14.58 15.14
C GLY A 21 -8.96 -16.00 14.84
N ILE A 22 -9.29 -16.76 15.88
CA ILE A 22 -10.06 -18.01 15.78
C ILE A 22 -11.45 -17.73 16.37
N GLY A 23 -12.47 -17.88 15.54
CA GLY A 23 -13.89 -17.58 15.82
C GLY A 23 -14.55 -16.93 14.59
N PRO A 24 -15.89 -17.01 14.42
CA PRO A 24 -16.61 -16.19 13.44
C PRO A 24 -16.46 -14.73 13.89
N LYS A 25 -15.40 -14.08 13.42
CA LYS A 25 -15.05 -12.74 13.83
C LYS A 25 -14.62 -11.99 12.59
N VAL A 26 -15.44 -11.02 12.23
CA VAL A 26 -15.06 -9.93 11.33
C VAL A 26 -13.88 -9.22 11.98
N SER A 27 -12.69 -9.39 11.42
CA SER A 27 -11.54 -8.55 11.78
C SER A 27 -11.49 -7.41 10.77
N GLY A 28 -11.83 -6.21 11.23
CA GLY A 28 -11.68 -4.99 10.45
C GLY A 28 -10.28 -4.43 10.61
N GLY A 29 -9.53 -4.34 9.52
CA GLY A 29 -8.37 -3.47 9.44
C GLY A 29 -8.78 -2.07 8.98
N LEU A 30 -7.91 -1.07 9.18
CA LEU A 30 -8.14 0.29 8.68
C LEU A 30 -8.38 0.34 7.16
N THR A 31 -7.88 -0.65 6.42
CA THR A 31 -7.95 -0.69 4.97
C THR A 31 -8.92 -1.73 4.39
N GLN A 32 -9.27 -2.81 5.11
CA GLN A 32 -10.05 -3.92 4.55
C GLN A 32 -10.82 -4.71 5.61
N GLN A 33 -11.90 -5.36 5.18
CA GLN A 33 -12.69 -6.25 6.03
C GLN A 33 -12.41 -7.71 5.70
N GLY A 34 -12.02 -8.50 6.71
CA GLY A 34 -11.77 -9.93 6.59
C GLY A 34 -12.99 -10.77 7.00
N ILE A 35 -13.37 -11.74 6.17
CA ILE A 35 -14.41 -12.74 6.46
C ILE A 35 -13.78 -14.13 6.43
N HIS A 36 -14.00 -14.92 7.48
CA HIS A 36 -13.57 -16.32 7.52
C HIS A 36 -14.55 -17.19 6.76
N LEU A 37 -14.02 -17.98 5.83
CA LEU A 37 -14.79 -18.97 5.09
C LEU A 37 -14.40 -20.37 5.60
N ASP A 38 -15.38 -21.09 6.14
CA ASP A 38 -15.24 -22.50 6.52
C ASP A 38 -16.20 -23.33 5.66
N ASN A 39 -15.65 -24.10 4.74
CA ASN A 39 -16.39 -24.91 3.77
C ASN A 39 -16.39 -26.41 4.14
N GLY A 40 -16.25 -26.76 5.42
CA GLY A 40 -16.50 -28.13 5.91
C GLY A 40 -15.45 -29.18 5.51
N GLN A 41 -14.42 -28.81 4.75
CA GLN A 41 -13.27 -29.65 4.45
C GLN A 41 -11.97 -28.83 4.58
N TRP A 42 -11.35 -28.84 5.77
CA TRP A 42 -9.95 -28.53 6.13
C TRP A 42 -9.20 -27.32 5.50
N ASN A 43 -9.80 -26.56 4.59
CA ASN A 43 -9.19 -25.44 3.89
C ASN A 43 -9.75 -24.15 4.46
N ARG A 44 -9.37 -23.87 5.70
CA ARG A 44 -9.61 -22.57 6.34
C ARG A 44 -9.04 -21.49 5.43
N SER A 45 -9.93 -20.72 4.84
CA SER A 45 -9.60 -19.59 3.98
C SER A 45 -10.17 -18.32 4.58
N PHE A 46 -9.64 -17.19 4.16
CA PHE A 46 -10.21 -15.90 4.48
C PHE A 46 -10.44 -15.14 3.17
N ALA A 47 -11.55 -14.44 3.12
CA ALA A 47 -11.86 -13.46 2.09
C ALA A 47 -11.55 -12.07 2.64
N LYS A 48 -10.95 -11.22 1.82
CA LYS A 48 -10.81 -9.79 2.06
C LYS A 48 -11.65 -9.03 1.07
N LEU A 49 -12.38 -8.04 1.57
CA LEU A 49 -13.13 -7.07 0.78
C LEU A 49 -12.58 -5.66 1.05
N PRO A 50 -12.51 -4.80 0.02
CA PRO A 50 -12.11 -3.41 0.17
C PRO A 50 -12.97 -2.68 1.21
N ASN A 51 -12.32 -1.90 2.08
CA ASN A 51 -13.03 -0.88 2.82
C ASN A 51 -13.24 0.34 1.90
N PRO A 52 -14.46 0.87 1.75
CA PRO A 52 -14.73 2.03 0.90
C PRO A 52 -13.83 3.25 1.15
N ASN A 53 -13.26 3.37 2.36
CA ASN A 53 -12.40 4.48 2.76
C ASN A 53 -10.90 4.22 2.53
N ALA A 54 -10.50 3.04 2.06
CA ALA A 54 -9.10 2.62 1.97
C ALA A 54 -8.39 3.04 0.67
N GLY A 55 -9.00 3.96 -0.08
CA GLY A 55 -8.51 4.38 -1.38
C GLY A 55 -9.12 3.58 -2.54
N PRO A 56 -8.40 3.43 -3.66
CA PRO A 56 -8.94 2.91 -4.90
C PRO A 56 -9.02 1.38 -4.86
N ALA A 57 -10.22 0.82 -4.63
CA ALA A 57 -10.41 -0.62 -4.45
C ALA A 57 -9.74 -1.48 -5.53
N GLN A 58 -9.96 -1.17 -6.81
CA GLN A 58 -9.32 -1.85 -7.95
C GLN A 58 -7.79 -1.85 -7.88
N TYR A 59 -7.17 -0.68 -7.69
CA TYR A 59 -5.71 -0.56 -7.62
C TYR A 59 -5.15 -1.22 -6.36
N SER A 60 -5.79 -1.03 -5.20
CA SER A 60 -5.39 -1.63 -3.92
C SER A 60 -5.43 -3.16 -3.97
N THR A 61 -6.50 -3.74 -4.50
CA THR A 61 -6.63 -5.20 -4.62
C THR A 61 -5.61 -5.79 -5.61
N ALA A 62 -5.51 -5.21 -6.81
CA ALA A 62 -4.51 -5.66 -7.80
C ALA A 62 -3.09 -5.61 -7.21
N SER A 63 -2.79 -4.53 -6.49
CA SER A 63 -1.46 -4.29 -5.97
C SER A 63 -1.08 -5.20 -4.79
N GLU A 64 -2.02 -5.45 -3.88
CA GLU A 64 -1.81 -6.37 -2.76
C GLU A 64 -1.52 -7.80 -3.26
N VAL A 65 -2.31 -8.29 -4.21
CA VAL A 65 -2.14 -9.65 -4.76
C VAL A 65 -0.78 -9.79 -5.45
N ALA A 66 -0.40 -8.78 -6.25
CA ALA A 66 0.90 -8.77 -6.91
C ALA A 66 2.04 -8.75 -5.89
N THR A 67 1.94 -7.94 -4.84
CA THR A 67 2.94 -7.88 -3.78
C THR A 67 3.08 -9.23 -3.04
N HIS A 68 1.97 -9.90 -2.71
CA HIS A 68 2.00 -11.23 -2.09
C HIS A 68 2.68 -12.28 -2.96
N LYS A 69 2.47 -12.24 -4.28
CA LYS A 69 3.14 -13.16 -5.20
C LYS A 69 4.61 -12.82 -5.37
N LEU A 70 4.97 -11.54 -5.51
CA LEU A 70 6.37 -11.13 -5.59
C LEU A 70 7.15 -11.58 -4.36
N LEU A 71 6.63 -11.32 -3.16
CA LEU A 71 7.28 -11.71 -1.91
C LEU A 71 7.52 -13.22 -1.81
N ARG A 72 6.52 -14.03 -2.16
CA ARG A 72 6.66 -15.49 -2.10
C ARG A 72 7.56 -16.03 -3.20
N ASP A 73 7.32 -15.62 -4.44
CA ASP A 73 7.84 -16.30 -5.63
C ASP A 73 9.23 -15.76 -6.01
N VAL A 74 9.57 -14.52 -5.65
CA VAL A 74 10.88 -13.89 -5.92
C VAL A 74 11.76 -13.82 -4.67
N PHE A 75 11.21 -13.37 -3.54
CA PHE A 75 12.00 -13.14 -2.33
C PHE A 75 11.94 -14.26 -1.30
N ASN A 76 11.16 -15.32 -1.55
CA ASN A 76 10.94 -16.43 -0.63
C ASN A 76 10.48 -15.98 0.77
N ILE A 77 9.78 -14.85 0.85
CA ILE A 77 9.21 -14.30 2.09
C ILE A 77 7.84 -14.94 2.33
N PRO A 78 7.58 -15.50 3.53
CA PRO A 78 6.29 -16.10 3.84
C PRO A 78 5.12 -15.08 3.78
N ALA A 79 4.31 -15.17 2.73
CA ALA A 79 3.01 -14.48 2.63
C ALA A 79 1.85 -15.49 2.65
N PRO A 80 0.58 -15.08 2.82
CA PRO A 80 -0.61 -15.93 2.63
C PRO A 80 -0.84 -16.33 1.16
N ARG A 81 -1.10 -17.61 0.88
CA ARG A 81 -1.29 -18.09 -0.50
C ARG A 81 -2.62 -17.59 -1.04
N ILE A 82 -2.59 -16.79 -2.11
CA ILE A 82 -3.79 -16.35 -2.81
C ILE A 82 -4.39 -17.55 -3.56
N LEU A 83 -5.69 -17.78 -3.36
CA LEU A 83 -6.47 -18.85 -3.96
C LEU A 83 -7.31 -18.33 -5.13
N ALA A 84 -7.95 -17.19 -4.95
CA ALA A 84 -8.73 -16.48 -5.97
C ALA A 84 -8.76 -14.99 -5.63
N TRP A 85 -8.96 -14.12 -6.62
CA TRP A 85 -9.08 -12.68 -6.42
C TRP A 85 -9.73 -12.05 -7.65
N SER A 86 -10.28 -10.85 -7.49
CA SER A 86 -10.76 -9.99 -8.58
C SER A 86 -10.51 -8.53 -8.20
N SER A 87 -9.88 -7.75 -9.07
CA SER A 87 -9.74 -6.30 -8.93
C SER A 87 -10.78 -5.53 -9.73
N ASN A 88 -11.62 -6.18 -10.51
CA ASN A 88 -12.64 -5.53 -11.33
C ASN A 88 -14.03 -5.92 -10.84
N ALA A 89 -14.65 -5.03 -10.05
CA ALA A 89 -16.00 -5.21 -9.53
C ALA A 89 -17.05 -5.44 -10.64
N ALA A 90 -16.93 -4.76 -11.78
CA ALA A 90 -17.92 -4.83 -12.86
C ALA A 90 -17.93 -6.18 -13.61
N ASN A 91 -16.81 -6.91 -13.60
CA ASN A 91 -16.65 -8.14 -14.37
C ASN A 91 -16.71 -9.40 -13.49
N ASN A 92 -17.31 -9.34 -12.29
CA ASN A 92 -17.41 -10.51 -11.43
C ASN A 92 -18.74 -10.59 -10.66
N HIS A 93 -19.18 -11.81 -10.33
CA HIS A 93 -20.48 -12.08 -9.70
C HIS A 93 -20.63 -11.55 -8.26
N VAL A 94 -19.54 -11.14 -7.62
CA VAL A 94 -19.55 -10.57 -6.26
C VAL A 94 -19.80 -9.05 -6.32
N GLU A 95 -19.71 -8.43 -7.50
CA GLU A 95 -19.90 -6.99 -7.73
C GLU A 95 -18.97 -6.11 -6.89
N ALA A 96 -17.87 -6.68 -6.42
CA ALA A 96 -16.86 -6.04 -5.60
C ALA A 96 -15.49 -6.65 -5.90
N GLU A 97 -14.44 -5.91 -5.62
CA GLU A 97 -13.09 -6.47 -5.57
C GLU A 97 -12.96 -7.39 -4.36
N TYR A 98 -12.16 -8.44 -4.49
CA TYR A 98 -11.96 -9.37 -3.40
C TYR A 98 -10.62 -10.10 -3.51
N ILE A 99 -10.15 -10.61 -2.36
CA ILE A 99 -9.01 -11.53 -2.28
C ILE A 99 -9.40 -12.71 -1.40
N ILE A 100 -9.39 -13.92 -1.95
CA ILE A 100 -9.53 -15.17 -1.20
C ILE A 100 -8.14 -15.76 -1.04
N ALA A 101 -7.72 -15.96 0.21
CA ALA A 101 -6.41 -16.49 0.53
C ALA A 101 -6.47 -17.61 1.58
N LYS A 102 -5.47 -18.49 1.55
CA LYS A 102 -5.30 -19.55 2.53
C LYS A 102 -4.94 -18.94 3.87
N LYS A 103 -5.64 -19.36 4.93
CA LYS A 103 -5.30 -18.96 6.30
C LYS A 103 -3.93 -19.52 6.67
N ALA A 104 -3.03 -18.66 7.13
CA ALA A 104 -1.75 -19.11 7.67
C ALA A 104 -1.98 -19.94 8.95
N PRO A 105 -1.37 -21.12 9.08
CA PRO A 105 -1.45 -21.88 10.32
C PRO A 105 -0.68 -21.14 11.41
N GLY A 106 -1.27 -21.01 12.60
CA GLY A 106 -0.59 -20.38 13.73
C GLY A 106 -1.55 -19.71 14.71
N ILE A 107 -0.95 -19.13 15.74
CA ILE A 107 -1.60 -18.37 16.80
C ILE A 107 -0.99 -16.97 16.80
N ARG A 108 -1.78 -15.94 17.13
CA ARG A 108 -1.29 -14.56 17.21
C ARG A 108 -0.16 -14.46 18.23
N LEU A 109 0.92 -13.79 17.85
CA LEU A 109 2.02 -13.53 18.78
C LEU A 109 1.54 -12.80 20.02
N GLY A 110 0.68 -11.78 19.88
CA GLY A 110 0.16 -11.00 21.01
C GLY A 110 -0.54 -11.85 22.08
N SER A 111 -1.19 -12.96 21.71
CA SER A 111 -1.81 -13.87 22.70
C SER A 111 -0.82 -14.71 23.49
N LEU A 112 0.39 -14.93 22.94
CA LEU A 112 1.42 -15.77 23.55
C LEU A 112 2.57 -14.95 24.15
N TRP A 113 2.73 -13.69 23.73
CA TRP A 113 3.89 -12.87 24.03
C TRP A 113 4.19 -12.80 25.52
N HIS A 114 3.19 -12.49 26.35
CA HIS A 114 3.41 -12.35 27.80
C HIS A 114 3.77 -13.68 28.49
N GLN A 115 3.37 -14.82 27.91
CA GLN A 115 3.59 -16.17 28.46
C GLN A 115 4.95 -16.75 28.04
N TRP A 116 5.58 -16.22 26.99
CA TRP A 116 6.83 -16.75 26.47
C TRP A 116 8.05 -16.38 27.33
N PRO A 117 9.00 -17.32 27.51
CA PRO A 117 10.28 -17.04 28.15
C PRO A 117 11.09 -16.05 27.32
N ARG A 118 12.00 -15.33 27.97
CA ARG A 118 12.80 -14.25 27.35
C ARG A 118 13.61 -14.75 26.16
N GLU A 119 14.15 -15.96 26.26
CA GLU A 119 14.98 -16.59 25.23
C GLU A 119 14.18 -16.81 23.93
N ALA A 120 12.92 -17.25 24.05
CA ALA A 120 12.03 -17.43 22.91
C ALA A 120 11.67 -16.09 22.25
N LYS A 121 11.41 -15.05 23.06
CA LYS A 121 11.17 -13.69 22.57
C LYS A 121 12.36 -13.14 21.79
N LEU A 122 13.57 -13.29 22.33
CA LEU A 122 14.79 -12.84 21.66
C LEU A 122 15.03 -13.59 20.34
N LYS A 123 14.76 -14.90 20.30
CA LYS A 123 14.85 -15.67 19.07
C LYS A 123 13.87 -15.17 18.01
N LEU A 124 12.64 -14.84 18.39
CA LEU A 124 11.65 -14.28 17.48
C LEU A 124 12.04 -12.89 16.98
N ILE A 125 12.52 -12.01 17.87
CA ILE A 125 12.98 -10.66 17.49
C ILE A 125 14.07 -10.76 16.43
N ARG A 126 15.02 -11.70 16.57
CA ARG A 126 16.05 -11.94 15.54
C ARG A 126 15.43 -12.32 14.19
N GLN A 127 14.44 -13.21 14.17
CA GLN A 127 13.74 -13.58 12.93
C GLN A 127 13.01 -12.39 12.28
N VAL A 128 12.43 -11.49 13.07
CA VAL A 128 11.80 -10.26 12.56
C VAL A 128 12.86 -9.34 11.96
N VAL A 129 13.98 -9.15 12.66
CA VAL A 129 15.11 -8.34 12.15
C VAL A 129 15.67 -8.94 10.86
N ASP A 130 15.81 -10.25 10.76
CA ASP A 130 16.27 -10.92 9.53
C ASP A 130 15.31 -10.67 8.36
N LEU A 131 13.99 -10.71 8.62
CA LEU A 131 12.96 -10.40 7.61
C LEU A 131 12.97 -8.91 7.22
N GLU A 132 13.12 -7.99 8.17
CA GLU A 132 13.24 -6.56 7.91
C GLU A 132 14.51 -6.23 7.10
N ASN A 133 15.64 -6.85 7.43
CA ASN A 133 16.88 -6.72 6.68
C ASN A 133 16.72 -7.24 5.25
N THR A 134 16.03 -8.38 5.08
CA THR A 134 15.72 -8.91 3.74
C THR A 134 14.87 -7.92 2.96
N LEU A 135 13.79 -7.42 3.54
CA LEU A 135 12.89 -6.46 2.89
C LEU A 135 13.57 -5.14 2.52
N THR A 136 14.41 -4.60 3.41
CA THR A 136 15.11 -3.32 3.18
C THR A 136 16.27 -3.43 2.20
N SER A 137 16.78 -4.64 1.94
CA SER A 137 17.79 -4.91 0.91
C SER A 137 17.23 -4.91 -0.51
N ILE A 138 15.90 -4.98 -0.67
CA ILE A 138 15.25 -5.00 -1.98
C ILE A 138 15.24 -3.60 -2.57
N THR A 139 15.81 -3.46 -3.77
CA THR A 139 15.81 -2.21 -4.54
C THR A 139 14.78 -2.24 -5.67
N PHE A 140 14.04 -1.15 -5.83
CA PHE A 140 13.11 -0.96 -6.93
C PHE A 140 13.56 0.19 -7.85
N PRO A 141 13.33 0.11 -9.16
CA PRO A 141 13.73 1.15 -10.11
C PRO A 141 12.89 2.43 -9.99
N LYS A 142 11.67 2.34 -9.42
CA LYS A 142 10.75 3.45 -9.24
C LYS A 142 10.03 3.32 -7.88
N HIS A 143 9.61 4.45 -7.32
CA HIS A 143 8.71 4.53 -6.19
C HIS A 143 7.25 4.48 -6.66
N GLY A 144 6.47 3.61 -6.03
CA GLY A 144 5.08 3.33 -6.39
C GLY A 144 4.57 2.08 -5.69
N CYS A 145 3.54 1.46 -6.27
CA CYS A 145 3.00 0.18 -5.83
C CYS A 145 3.27 -0.92 -6.87
N ILE A 146 3.39 -2.18 -6.44
CA ILE A 146 3.66 -3.33 -7.32
C ILE A 146 2.35 -3.85 -7.91
N TYR A 147 2.33 -4.16 -9.20
CA TYR A 147 1.18 -4.73 -9.91
C TYR A 147 1.60 -5.89 -10.80
N PHE A 148 0.66 -6.74 -11.23
CA PHE A 148 0.86 -7.53 -12.44
C PHE A 148 0.72 -6.62 -13.65
N LYS A 149 1.52 -6.86 -14.69
CA LYS A 149 1.44 -6.09 -15.94
C LYS A 149 0.06 -6.18 -16.59
N GLU A 150 -0.55 -7.36 -16.55
CA GLU A 150 -1.87 -7.63 -17.13
C GLU A 150 -2.96 -6.79 -16.46
N ASP A 151 -2.82 -6.51 -15.16
CA ASP A 151 -3.78 -5.69 -14.41
C ASP A 151 -3.49 -4.20 -14.54
N LEU A 152 -2.22 -3.82 -14.67
CA LEU A 152 -1.82 -2.42 -14.73
C LEU A 152 -2.10 -1.81 -16.10
N ARG A 153 -1.82 -2.52 -17.20
CA ARG A 153 -2.00 -2.01 -18.57
C ARG A 153 -3.40 -1.44 -18.84
N PRO A 154 -4.52 -2.10 -18.45
CA PRO A 154 -5.86 -1.54 -18.64
C PRO A 154 -6.13 -0.29 -17.78
N LEU A 155 -5.39 -0.11 -16.68
CA LEU A 155 -5.61 0.99 -15.73
C LEU A 155 -4.84 2.25 -16.11
N THR A 156 -3.61 2.10 -16.61
CA THR A 156 -2.69 3.22 -16.87
C THR A 156 -2.30 3.36 -18.34
N GLY A 157 -2.63 2.38 -19.19
CA GLY A 157 -2.21 2.32 -20.59
C GLY A 157 -0.78 1.85 -20.82
N ASP A 158 0.05 1.79 -19.76
CA ASP A 158 1.45 1.36 -19.82
C ASP A 158 1.83 0.50 -18.61
N ALA A 159 2.70 -0.48 -18.83
CA ALA A 159 3.29 -1.30 -17.78
C ALA A 159 4.67 -1.81 -18.23
N GLU A 160 5.71 -1.19 -17.68
CA GLU A 160 7.11 -1.58 -17.86
C GLU A 160 7.46 -2.83 -17.05
N ASP A 161 8.47 -3.57 -17.50
CA ASP A 161 8.95 -4.76 -16.82
C ASP A 161 9.68 -4.37 -15.53
N LEU A 162 9.28 -4.96 -14.41
CA LEU A 162 10.04 -4.88 -13.18
C LEU A 162 11.26 -5.79 -13.29
N ASN A 163 12.46 -5.20 -13.38
CA ASN A 163 13.71 -5.93 -13.34
C ASN A 163 14.22 -6.01 -11.89
N ILE A 164 14.44 -7.23 -11.40
CA ILE A 164 15.02 -7.52 -10.09
C ILE A 164 16.16 -8.49 -10.31
N ASP A 165 17.38 -8.06 -9.95
CA ASP A 165 18.63 -8.78 -10.24
C ASP A 165 18.62 -10.23 -9.74
N SER A 166 17.92 -10.52 -8.65
CA SER A 166 17.85 -11.86 -8.06
C SER A 166 16.95 -12.84 -8.82
N ALA A 167 15.98 -12.39 -9.61
CA ALA A 167 15.05 -13.26 -10.33
C ALA A 167 14.40 -12.59 -11.57
N PRO A 168 15.18 -12.21 -12.59
CA PRO A 168 14.70 -11.39 -13.71
C PRO A 168 13.52 -12.01 -14.49
N GLU A 169 13.52 -13.34 -14.70
CA GLU A 169 12.45 -14.02 -15.45
C GLU A 169 11.08 -13.98 -14.74
N ILE A 170 11.07 -14.13 -13.42
CA ILE A 170 9.84 -14.11 -12.62
C ILE A 170 9.40 -12.65 -12.40
N ALA A 171 10.36 -11.75 -12.19
CA ALA A 171 10.12 -10.33 -11.95
C ALA A 171 9.47 -9.61 -13.15
N GLY A 172 9.78 -10.02 -14.39
CA GLY A 172 9.24 -9.41 -15.61
C GLY A 172 7.71 -9.52 -15.79
N ARG A 173 7.02 -10.28 -14.94
CA ARG A 173 5.54 -10.32 -14.87
C ARG A 173 4.94 -9.16 -14.07
N PHE A 174 5.76 -8.50 -13.27
CA PHE A 174 5.37 -7.40 -12.41
C PHE A 174 5.75 -6.06 -13.04
N SER A 175 5.08 -5.01 -12.59
CA SER A 175 5.37 -3.61 -12.93
C SER A 175 5.19 -2.75 -11.68
N ILE A 176 5.82 -1.58 -11.67
CA ILE A 176 5.53 -0.53 -10.68
C ILE A 176 4.53 0.43 -11.30
N GLY A 177 3.49 0.76 -10.54
CA GLY A 177 2.42 1.65 -10.96
C GLY A 177 2.12 2.71 -9.89
N PRO A 178 0.97 3.39 -10.03
CA PRO A 178 0.55 4.46 -9.13
C PRO A 178 0.47 4.03 -7.67
N LEU A 179 0.60 4.98 -6.74
CA LEU A 179 0.33 4.74 -5.33
C LEU A 179 -1.15 4.49 -5.07
N THR A 180 -1.43 3.60 -4.11
CA THR A 180 -2.79 3.27 -3.67
C THR A 180 -3.22 4.03 -2.41
N SER A 181 -2.42 4.98 -1.93
CA SER A 181 -2.71 5.73 -0.70
C SER A 181 -4.03 6.50 -0.79
N ALA A 182 -4.89 6.34 0.21
CA ALA A 182 -6.22 6.95 0.25
C ALA A 182 -6.19 8.48 0.05
N ASP A 183 -5.13 9.16 0.48
CA ASP A 183 -4.99 10.62 0.36
C ASP A 183 -5.00 11.11 -1.10
N LEU A 184 -4.61 10.26 -2.06
CA LEU A 184 -4.59 10.58 -3.49
C LEU A 184 -5.88 10.18 -4.23
N TRP A 185 -6.80 9.48 -3.56
CA TRP A 185 -7.94 8.81 -4.19
C TRP A 185 -9.29 9.03 -3.48
N THR A 186 -9.33 9.82 -2.41
CA THR A 186 -10.55 10.09 -1.64
C THR A 186 -11.09 11.50 -1.87
N GLY A 187 -12.37 11.70 -1.57
CA GLY A 187 -13.04 13.00 -1.73
C GLY A 187 -12.99 13.53 -3.17
N THR A 188 -12.75 14.84 -3.31
CA THR A 188 -12.67 15.49 -4.63
C THR A 188 -11.44 15.05 -5.44
N ARG A 189 -10.37 14.56 -4.78
CA ARG A 189 -9.16 14.07 -5.45
C ARG A 189 -9.39 12.84 -6.32
N LYS A 190 -10.44 12.06 -6.04
CA LYS A 190 -10.79 10.86 -6.84
C LYS A 190 -11.02 11.19 -8.32
N GLY A 191 -11.64 12.34 -8.60
CA GLY A 191 -11.99 12.78 -9.97
C GLY A 191 -10.94 13.67 -10.63
N MET A 192 -9.84 13.98 -9.94
CA MET A 192 -8.79 14.86 -10.45
C MET A 192 -7.71 14.09 -11.20
N GLU A 193 -7.16 14.70 -12.23
CA GLU A 193 -5.93 14.25 -12.88
C GLU A 193 -4.73 14.68 -12.02
N LEU A 194 -4.40 13.85 -11.03
CA LEU A 194 -3.24 14.01 -10.17
C LEU A 194 -2.12 13.09 -10.64
N ASP A 195 -0.87 13.51 -10.45
CA ASP A 195 0.29 12.64 -10.60
C ASP A 195 0.32 11.66 -9.42
N ARG A 196 0.07 10.39 -9.70
CA ARG A 196 0.03 9.33 -8.68
C ARG A 196 1.22 8.38 -8.79
N GLY A 197 2.23 8.74 -9.58
CA GLY A 197 3.40 7.92 -9.86
C GLY A 197 3.18 6.92 -11.00
N PRO A 198 4.16 6.04 -11.24
CA PRO A 198 5.37 5.82 -10.44
C PRO A 198 6.47 6.87 -10.69
N TRP A 199 7.33 7.12 -9.69
CA TRP A 199 8.41 8.12 -9.76
C TRP A 199 9.79 7.48 -9.70
N ARG A 200 10.80 8.06 -10.35
CA ARG A 200 12.16 7.48 -10.42
C ARG A 200 12.95 7.71 -9.15
N ASP A 201 12.75 8.86 -8.53
CA ASP A 201 13.44 9.25 -7.32
C ASP A 201 12.53 10.02 -6.36
N SER A 202 13.03 10.25 -5.16
CA SER A 202 12.35 10.99 -4.10
C SER A 202 12.10 12.44 -4.47
N GLY A 203 12.90 13.06 -5.34
CA GLY A 203 12.69 14.43 -5.80
C GLY A 203 11.46 14.55 -6.71
N GLU A 204 11.29 13.62 -7.65
CA GLU A 204 10.07 13.51 -8.46
C GLU A 204 8.84 13.31 -7.57
N TYR A 205 8.91 12.41 -6.58
CA TYR A 205 7.82 12.17 -5.63
C TYR A 205 7.44 13.42 -4.82
N THR A 206 8.43 14.09 -4.22
CA THR A 206 8.22 15.32 -3.43
C THR A 206 7.59 16.43 -4.28
N LYS A 207 8.05 16.61 -5.52
CA LYS A 207 7.46 17.58 -6.46
C LYS A 207 6.03 17.22 -6.85
N ALA A 208 5.75 15.95 -7.10
CA ALA A 208 4.41 15.47 -7.43
C ALA A 208 3.40 15.75 -6.31
N LEU A 209 3.80 15.51 -5.04
CA LEU A 209 2.95 15.86 -3.89
C LEU A 209 2.63 17.36 -3.85
N GLY A 210 3.63 18.22 -4.04
CA GLY A 210 3.44 19.67 -4.06
C GLY A 210 2.52 20.11 -5.19
N HIS A 211 2.76 19.64 -6.43
CA HIS A 211 1.91 19.94 -7.58
C HIS A 211 0.47 19.47 -7.40
N ASN A 212 0.27 18.26 -6.88
CA ASN A 212 -1.06 17.72 -6.60
C ASN A 212 -1.82 18.57 -5.60
N GLU A 213 -1.15 19.01 -4.53
CA GLU A 213 -1.77 19.86 -3.52
C GLU A 213 -2.12 21.24 -4.09
N MET A 214 -1.22 21.85 -4.88
CA MET A 214 -1.50 23.10 -5.57
C MET A 214 -2.70 22.98 -6.53
N ALA A 215 -2.78 21.88 -7.29
CA ALA A 215 -3.91 21.62 -8.18
C ALA A 215 -5.23 21.47 -7.41
N TRP A 216 -5.20 20.77 -6.28
CA TRP A 216 -6.37 20.61 -5.42
C TRP A 216 -6.83 21.94 -4.83
N ILE A 217 -5.90 22.74 -4.31
CA ILE A 217 -6.22 24.05 -3.71
C ILE A 217 -6.88 24.97 -4.74
N LYS A 218 -6.33 25.04 -5.96
CA LYS A 218 -6.88 25.90 -7.02
C LYS A 218 -8.32 25.56 -7.40
N LEU A 219 -8.70 24.29 -7.32
CA LEU A 219 -10.02 23.81 -7.78
C LEU A 219 -11.04 23.65 -6.66
N HIS A 220 -10.59 23.35 -5.44
CA HIS A 220 -11.48 22.87 -4.38
C HIS A 220 -11.27 23.52 -3.02
N ALA A 221 -10.17 24.26 -2.77
CA ALA A 221 -9.98 24.87 -1.47
C ALA A 221 -10.95 26.03 -1.24
N SER A 222 -11.55 26.03 -0.06
CA SER A 222 -12.33 27.14 0.48
C SER A 222 -11.57 27.77 1.65
N PRO A 223 -11.71 29.09 1.88
CA PRO A 223 -11.18 29.74 3.07
C PRO A 223 -11.57 28.98 4.34
N ARG A 224 -10.61 28.77 5.25
CA ARG A 224 -10.82 28.02 6.49
C ARG A 224 -10.18 28.72 7.68
N MET A 225 -10.72 28.51 8.86
CA MET A 225 -10.10 29.01 10.08
C MET A 225 -8.87 28.16 10.42
N ASN A 226 -7.72 28.80 10.63
CA ASN A 226 -6.50 28.14 11.07
C ASN A 226 -6.00 28.76 12.37
N TYR A 227 -6.42 28.19 13.50
CA TYR A 227 -6.15 28.71 14.84
C TYR A 227 -4.67 28.76 15.23
N TYR A 228 -3.80 28.01 14.51
CA TYR A 228 -2.34 28.11 14.71
C TYR A 228 -1.74 29.37 14.07
N ARG A 229 -2.43 29.95 13.08
CA ARG A 229 -2.01 31.18 12.40
C ARG A 229 -2.74 32.40 12.94
N SER A 230 -4.06 32.32 13.08
CA SER A 230 -4.90 33.42 13.56
C SER A 230 -6.21 32.89 14.16
N SER A 231 -6.69 33.55 15.21
CA SER A 231 -8.02 33.28 15.79
C SER A 231 -9.13 34.14 15.17
N GLN A 232 -8.79 35.07 14.27
CA GLN A 232 -9.72 36.05 13.69
C GLN A 232 -9.78 35.99 12.16
N GLU A 233 -8.67 35.64 11.52
CA GLU A 233 -8.55 35.65 10.06
C GLU A 233 -8.61 34.24 9.48
N HIS A 234 -9.33 34.09 8.37
CA HIS A 234 -9.34 32.84 7.62
C HIS A 234 -8.03 32.72 6.83
N GLU A 235 -7.48 31.51 6.80
CA GLU A 235 -6.45 31.14 5.84
C GLU A 235 -7.09 31.10 4.44
N LEU A 236 -6.57 31.93 3.53
CA LEU A 236 -7.02 31.97 2.15
C LEU A 236 -6.24 30.96 1.31
N SER A 237 -6.83 30.50 0.20
CA SER A 237 -6.19 29.56 -0.73
C SER A 237 -4.85 30.10 -1.25
N ASP A 238 -4.74 31.42 -1.47
CA ASP A 238 -3.52 32.08 -1.94
C ASP A 238 -2.35 31.98 -0.96
N ASP A 239 -2.63 31.98 0.36
CA ASP A 239 -1.60 31.80 1.37
C ASP A 239 -0.97 30.41 1.28
N SER A 240 -1.81 29.39 1.12
CA SER A 240 -1.36 28.01 0.98
C SER A 240 -0.60 27.81 -0.33
N LEU A 241 -1.02 28.46 -1.42
CA LEU A 241 -0.29 28.44 -2.69
C LEU A 241 1.08 29.11 -2.60
N ALA A 242 1.19 30.22 -1.87
CA ALA A 242 2.48 30.89 -1.64
C ALA A 242 3.45 29.98 -0.87
N LEU A 243 2.97 29.30 0.18
CA LEU A 243 3.78 28.33 0.95
C LEU A 243 4.19 27.12 0.10
N LEU A 244 3.27 26.57 -0.70
CA LEU A 244 3.61 25.45 -1.59
C LEU A 244 4.61 25.85 -2.66
N THR A 245 4.56 27.10 -3.15
CA THR A 245 5.58 27.60 -4.09
C THR A 245 6.97 27.59 -3.43
N GLN A 246 7.08 28.08 -2.19
CA GLN A 246 8.34 28.00 -1.44
C GLN A 246 8.79 26.56 -1.18
N TYR A 247 7.85 25.66 -0.86
CA TYR A 247 8.13 24.23 -0.74
C TYR A 247 8.72 23.67 -2.03
N MET A 248 8.18 24.03 -3.19
CA MET A 248 8.69 23.57 -4.49
C MET A 248 10.11 24.07 -4.77
N ASP A 249 10.45 25.29 -4.36
CA ASP A 249 11.80 25.84 -4.50
C ASP A 249 12.83 25.07 -3.66
N VAL A 250 12.43 24.59 -2.48
CA VAL A 250 13.33 23.85 -1.58
C VAL A 250 13.22 22.33 -1.72
N ALA A 251 12.21 21.80 -2.42
CA ALA A 251 11.90 20.37 -2.49
C ALA A 251 13.09 19.50 -2.89
N SER A 252 13.92 19.97 -3.83
CA SER A 252 15.12 19.24 -4.26
C SER A 252 16.21 19.10 -3.20
N TYR A 253 16.19 19.94 -2.15
CA TYR A 253 17.14 19.92 -1.04
C TYR A 253 16.61 19.16 0.19
N LEU A 254 15.32 18.81 0.21
CA LEU A 254 14.70 18.04 1.31
C LEU A 254 14.93 16.52 1.17
N VAL A 255 15.47 16.10 0.03
CA VAL A 255 15.68 14.69 -0.30
C VAL A 255 17.06 14.24 0.22
N PRO A 256 17.15 13.11 0.94
CA PRO A 256 18.41 12.55 1.45
C PRO A 256 19.42 12.12 0.38
#